data_AF-A0A518ITH0-F1
#
_entry.id   AF-A0A518ITH0-F1
#
_cell.length_a   1.000
_cell.length_b   1.000
_cell.length_c   1.000
_cell.angle_alpha   90.00
_cell.angle_beta   90.00
_cell.angle_gamma   90.00
#
_symmetry.space_group_name_H-M   'P 1'
#
loop_
_entity.id
_entity.type
_entity.pdbx_description
1 polymer ?
#
loop_
_entity_poly.entity_id
_entity_poly.type
_entity_poly.pdbx_seq_one_letter_code
_entity_poly.pdbx_strand_id
1 'polypeptide(L)'
;MAGYFLYSLDWPSLNSFLESPSEDLAAAMAENVSELLDSYDEQLEDDDEAADWPSDTESLLPILIDRLQRKDWYADLSEIGKNIWERAFVDLCNDDELNPFGFECESDGVYWNIVSEAIAHHDQPKNQLTEKEITHFGARPFRYWHTGRLNWDAWQPMHSMHSPAEVVALAEQFEAAEATLRDSRHPEVDEDYEELMSVLDKLKTNGRVLYVSVDT
;
A
#
# COMPACT_ATOMS: atom_id res chain seq x y z
N MET A 1 17.15 11.30 -0.63
CA MET A 1 15.68 11.37 -0.61
C MET A 1 15.25 9.94 -0.38
N ALA A 2 14.48 9.71 0.69
CA ALA A 2 14.05 8.36 1.05
C ALA A 2 13.28 7.74 -0.11
N GLY A 3 13.41 6.42 -0.30
CA GLY A 3 12.61 5.71 -1.29
C GLY A 3 11.25 5.29 -0.74
N TYR A 4 11.18 5.02 0.56
CA TYR A 4 10.01 4.48 1.22
C TYR A 4 9.77 5.11 2.58
N PHE A 5 8.54 5.53 2.86
CA PHE A 5 8.08 5.92 4.20
C PHE A 5 7.27 4.77 4.79
N LEU A 6 7.54 4.43 6.05
CA LEU A 6 6.94 3.26 6.68
C LEU A 6 5.92 3.72 7.73
N TYR A 7 4.71 3.20 7.60
CA TYR A 7 3.60 3.44 8.50
C TYR A 7 3.02 2.11 8.99
N SER A 8 2.17 2.18 10.00
CA SER A 8 1.43 1.02 10.48
C SER A 8 -0.04 1.28 10.66
N LEU A 9 -0.83 0.22 10.45
CA LEU A 9 -2.28 0.22 10.68
C LEU A 9 -2.64 -0.91 11.67
N ASP A 10 -3.67 -0.67 12.47
CA ASP A 10 -4.30 -1.67 13.32
C ASP A 10 -5.06 -2.68 12.45
N TRP A 11 -4.60 -3.94 12.45
CA TRP A 11 -5.18 -4.98 11.61
C TRP A 11 -6.65 -5.30 11.96
N PRO A 12 -7.04 -5.45 13.25
CA PRO A 12 -8.44 -5.62 13.60
C PRO A 12 -9.36 -4.51 13.09
N SER A 13 -8.99 -3.24 13.26
CA SER A 13 -9.79 -2.11 12.77
C SER A 13 -9.89 -2.09 11.25
N LEU A 14 -8.77 -2.27 10.53
CA LEU A 14 -8.77 -2.35 9.08
C LEU A 14 -9.64 -3.52 8.60
N ASN A 15 -9.49 -4.71 9.18
CA ASN A 15 -10.28 -5.88 8.77
C ASN A 15 -11.78 -5.68 9.03
N SER A 16 -12.15 -5.05 10.14
CA SER A 16 -13.56 -4.70 10.41
C SER A 16 -14.12 -3.76 9.36
N PHE A 17 -13.35 -2.75 8.94
CA PHE A 17 -13.74 -1.82 7.89
C PHE A 17 -13.90 -2.51 6.53
N LEU A 18 -13.01 -3.45 6.20
CA LEU A 18 -13.07 -4.19 4.93
C LEU A 18 -14.24 -5.17 4.85
N GLU A 19 -14.63 -5.79 5.97
CA GLU A 19 -15.72 -6.76 6.01
C GLU A 19 -17.10 -6.10 6.15
N SER A 20 -17.18 -5.07 7.00
CA SER A 20 -18.43 -4.40 7.35
C SER A 20 -18.12 -2.96 7.79
N PRO A 21 -17.85 -2.05 6.86
CA PRO A 21 -17.54 -0.66 7.20
C PRO A 21 -18.71 -0.04 7.94
N SER A 22 -18.43 0.79 8.96
CA SER A 22 -19.47 1.62 9.56
C SER A 22 -19.97 2.64 8.54
N GLU A 23 -21.21 3.08 8.70
CA GLU A 23 -21.80 4.09 7.82
C GLU A 23 -20.95 5.37 7.78
N ASP A 24 -20.46 5.82 8.94
CA ASP A 24 -19.60 7.00 9.05
C ASP A 24 -18.27 6.85 8.28
N LEU A 25 -17.60 5.70 8.39
CA LEU A 25 -16.31 5.49 7.70
C LEU A 25 -16.50 5.27 6.20
N ALA A 26 -17.57 4.59 5.81
CA ALA A 26 -17.91 4.44 4.41
C ALA A 26 -18.29 5.80 3.79
N ALA A 27 -18.99 6.66 4.54
CA ALA A 27 -19.32 8.02 4.12
C ALA A 27 -18.06 8.89 3.97
N ALA A 28 -17.13 8.85 4.93
CA ALA A 28 -15.85 9.56 4.83
C ALA A 28 -15.03 9.11 3.61
N MET A 29 -14.95 7.79 3.37
CA MET A 29 -14.32 7.26 2.15
C MET A 29 -15.03 7.76 0.88
N ALA A 30 -16.37 7.80 0.88
CA ALA A 30 -17.15 8.29 -0.26
C ALA A 30 -16.97 9.79 -0.50
N GLU A 31 -16.80 10.59 0.55
CA GLU A 31 -16.46 12.01 0.43
C GLU A 31 -15.10 12.19 -0.24
N ASN A 32 -14.07 11.46 0.22
CA ASN A 32 -12.74 11.52 -0.40
C ASN A 32 -12.76 11.11 -1.88
N VAL A 33 -13.48 10.04 -2.24
CA VAL A 33 -13.62 9.61 -3.64
C VAL A 33 -14.38 10.65 -4.45
N SER A 34 -15.48 11.21 -3.91
CA SER A 34 -16.29 12.24 -4.56
C SER A 34 -15.45 13.48 -4.91
N GLU A 35 -14.66 14.01 -3.97
CA GLU A 35 -13.79 15.16 -4.20
C GLU A 35 -12.73 14.90 -5.28
N LEU A 36 -12.20 13.67 -5.33
CA LEU A 36 -11.23 13.26 -6.33
C LEU A 36 -11.89 13.06 -7.70
N LEU A 37 -13.09 12.46 -7.78
CA LEU A 37 -13.84 12.36 -9.03
C LEU A 37 -14.06 13.75 -9.65
N ASP A 38 -14.49 14.74 -8.86
CA ASP A 38 -14.66 16.12 -9.33
C ASP A 38 -13.33 16.74 -9.82
N SER A 39 -12.20 16.33 -9.24
CA SER A 39 -10.86 16.81 -9.63
C SER A 39 -10.33 16.16 -10.92
N TYR A 40 -10.84 14.96 -11.28
CA TYR A 40 -10.35 14.15 -12.40
C TYR A 40 -11.41 13.89 -13.50
N ASP A 41 -12.62 14.45 -13.41
CA ASP A 41 -13.78 14.18 -14.28
C ASP A 41 -13.46 14.15 -15.79
N GLU A 42 -12.66 15.09 -16.30
CA GLU A 42 -12.31 15.17 -17.72
C GLU A 42 -11.15 14.25 -18.17
N GLN A 43 -10.57 13.47 -17.24
CA GLN A 43 -9.38 12.66 -17.49
C GLN A 43 -9.69 11.15 -17.51
N LEU A 44 -10.83 10.73 -16.96
CA LEU A 44 -11.23 9.32 -16.93
C LEU A 44 -11.52 8.80 -18.35
N GLU A 45 -11.09 7.57 -18.61
CA GLU A 45 -11.32 6.88 -19.88
C GLU A 45 -12.76 6.34 -19.95
N ASP A 46 -13.33 6.25 -21.15
CA ASP A 46 -14.72 5.79 -21.36
C ASP A 46 -14.97 4.34 -20.87
N ASP A 47 -13.93 3.53 -20.70
CA ASP A 47 -13.98 2.16 -20.19
C ASP A 47 -13.54 2.00 -18.73
N ASP A 48 -13.28 3.10 -18.02
CA ASP A 48 -13.00 3.10 -16.58
C ASP A 48 -14.31 2.99 -15.77
N GLU A 49 -14.43 2.00 -14.87
CA GLU A 49 -15.59 1.91 -13.98
C GLU A 49 -15.76 3.19 -13.12
N ALA A 50 -14.67 3.90 -12.80
CA ALA A 50 -14.74 5.16 -12.06
C ALA A 50 -15.41 6.29 -12.84
N ALA A 51 -15.44 6.25 -14.19
CA ALA A 51 -16.15 7.24 -15.00
C ALA A 51 -17.67 7.16 -14.84
N ASP A 52 -18.18 5.98 -14.45
CA ASP A 52 -19.61 5.74 -14.19
C ASP A 52 -20.00 6.01 -12.72
N TRP A 53 -19.05 6.35 -11.85
CA TRP A 53 -19.33 6.61 -10.44
C TRP A 53 -20.03 7.97 -10.26
N PRO A 54 -21.10 8.04 -9.44
CA PRO A 54 -21.71 9.31 -9.11
C PRO A 54 -20.75 10.15 -8.26
N SER A 55 -20.73 11.47 -8.49
CA SER A 55 -19.98 12.40 -7.64
C SER A 55 -20.71 12.72 -6.33
N ASP A 56 -21.98 12.36 -6.16
CA ASP A 56 -22.66 12.56 -4.88
C ASP A 56 -22.37 11.42 -3.89
N THR A 57 -21.93 11.79 -2.68
CA THR A 57 -21.53 10.85 -1.62
C THR A 57 -22.60 9.81 -1.30
N GLU A 58 -23.88 10.20 -1.24
CA GLU A 58 -24.98 9.30 -0.88
C GLU A 58 -25.18 8.18 -1.91
N SER A 59 -25.12 8.50 -3.21
CA SER A 59 -25.25 7.50 -4.28
C SER A 59 -23.95 6.72 -4.50
N LEU A 60 -22.80 7.29 -4.16
CA LEU A 60 -21.49 6.65 -4.27
C LEU A 60 -21.28 5.60 -3.17
N LEU A 61 -21.76 5.86 -1.97
CA LEU A 61 -21.63 5.00 -0.80
C LEU A 61 -21.91 3.50 -1.07
N PRO A 62 -23.06 3.08 -1.64
CA PRO A 62 -23.32 1.67 -1.90
C PRO A 62 -22.34 1.04 -2.90
N ILE A 63 -21.80 1.81 -3.86
CA ILE A 63 -20.80 1.34 -4.84
C ILE A 63 -19.47 1.08 -4.13
N LEU A 64 -19.07 1.97 -3.22
CA LEU A 64 -17.81 1.80 -2.49
C LEU A 64 -17.87 0.65 -1.49
N ILE A 65 -19.01 0.45 -0.83
CA ILE A 65 -19.19 -0.70 0.06
C ILE A 65 -19.03 -2.03 -0.71
N ASP A 66 -19.62 -2.13 -1.91
CA ASP A 66 -19.40 -3.29 -2.78
C ASP A 66 -17.93 -3.44 -3.18
N ARG A 67 -17.28 -2.33 -3.59
CA ARG A 67 -15.88 -2.33 -4.01
C ARG A 67 -14.92 -2.75 -2.90
N LEU A 68 -15.09 -2.24 -1.67
CA LEU A 68 -14.28 -2.62 -0.50
C LEU A 68 -14.26 -4.14 -0.27
N GLN A 69 -15.36 -4.82 -0.59
CA GLN A 69 -15.50 -6.28 -0.43
C GLN A 69 -14.87 -7.08 -1.58
N ARG A 70 -14.54 -6.46 -2.73
CA ARG A 70 -13.93 -7.14 -3.88
C ARG A 70 -12.56 -7.70 -3.53
N LYS A 71 -12.23 -8.84 -4.14
CA LYS A 71 -10.91 -9.48 -3.97
C LYS A 71 -9.79 -8.69 -4.64
N ASP A 72 -10.11 -8.08 -5.77
CA ASP A 72 -9.23 -7.16 -6.48
C ASP A 72 -9.94 -5.80 -6.56
N TRP A 73 -9.32 -4.76 -6.01
CA TRP A 73 -9.87 -3.41 -6.01
C TRP A 73 -9.65 -2.66 -7.33
N TYR A 74 -8.68 -3.12 -8.14
CA TYR A 74 -8.13 -2.35 -9.25
C TYR A 74 -8.36 -2.99 -10.62
N ALA A 75 -9.01 -4.16 -10.67
CA ALA A 75 -9.10 -4.99 -11.88
C ALA A 75 -9.80 -4.31 -13.07
N ASP A 76 -10.67 -3.36 -12.77
CA ASP A 76 -11.64 -2.68 -13.65
C ASP A 76 -11.46 -1.16 -13.67
N LEU A 77 -10.39 -0.65 -13.04
CA LEU A 77 -10.05 0.76 -13.00
C LEU A 77 -8.95 1.08 -14.03
N SER A 78 -9.04 2.24 -14.68
CA SER A 78 -7.92 2.80 -15.44
C SER A 78 -6.82 3.28 -14.48
N GLU A 79 -5.68 3.74 -14.99
CA GLU A 79 -4.63 4.34 -14.15
C GLU A 79 -5.16 5.47 -13.27
N ILE A 80 -6.05 6.31 -13.81
CA ILE A 80 -6.62 7.44 -13.07
C ILE A 80 -7.62 6.95 -12.03
N GLY A 81 -8.50 6.00 -12.38
CA GLY A 81 -9.41 5.37 -11.41
C GLY A 81 -8.65 4.72 -10.25
N LYS A 82 -7.52 4.06 -10.51
CA LYS A 82 -6.65 3.50 -9.46
C LYS A 82 -6.08 4.58 -8.56
N ASN A 83 -5.60 5.70 -9.12
CA ASN A 83 -5.06 6.82 -8.35
C ASN A 83 -6.13 7.50 -7.48
N ILE A 84 -7.35 7.66 -8.00
CA ILE A 84 -8.50 8.16 -7.22
C ILE A 84 -8.75 7.23 -6.03
N TRP A 85 -8.82 5.93 -6.27
CA TRP A 85 -9.06 4.94 -5.23
C TRP A 85 -7.96 4.91 -4.16
N GLU A 86 -6.69 4.84 -4.58
CA GLU A 86 -5.56 4.81 -3.64
C GLU A 86 -5.49 6.09 -2.82
N ARG A 87 -5.67 7.24 -3.46
CA ARG A 87 -5.59 8.53 -2.76
C ARG A 87 -6.74 8.70 -1.78
N ALA A 88 -7.96 8.32 -2.13
CA ALA A 88 -9.07 8.36 -1.19
C ALA A 88 -8.81 7.50 0.06
N PHE A 89 -8.20 6.32 -0.13
CA PHE A 89 -7.84 5.44 0.98
C PHE A 89 -6.70 6.01 1.83
N VAL A 90 -5.68 6.60 1.20
CA VAL A 90 -4.58 7.32 1.88
C VAL A 90 -5.15 8.48 2.70
N ASP A 91 -6.03 9.29 2.13
CA ASP A 91 -6.62 10.45 2.77
C ASP A 91 -7.48 10.00 3.98
N LEU A 92 -8.20 8.88 3.87
CA LEU A 92 -8.92 8.29 5.00
C LEU A 92 -7.97 7.80 6.11
N CYS A 93 -6.81 7.24 5.76
CA CYS A 93 -5.81 6.83 6.76
C CYS A 93 -5.18 8.04 7.47
N ASN A 94 -4.98 9.15 6.75
CA ASN A 94 -4.37 10.37 7.26
C ASN A 94 -5.33 11.31 7.99
N ASP A 95 -6.61 10.96 8.08
CA ASP A 95 -7.59 11.75 8.82
C ASP A 95 -7.29 11.66 10.33
N ASP A 96 -6.68 12.72 10.89
CA ASP A 96 -6.32 12.81 12.31
C ASP A 96 -7.55 12.82 13.24
N GLU A 97 -8.71 13.27 12.76
CA GLU A 97 -9.94 13.36 13.56
C GLU A 97 -10.61 11.99 13.69
N LEU A 98 -10.65 11.22 12.60
CA LEU A 98 -11.22 9.88 12.58
C LEU A 98 -10.22 8.80 13.01
N ASN A 99 -8.96 8.92 12.56
CA ASN A 99 -7.87 7.95 12.61
C ASN A 99 -8.35 6.49 12.76
N PRO A 100 -9.15 6.00 11.80
CA PRO A 100 -9.97 4.81 11.99
C PRO A 100 -9.15 3.53 12.14
N PHE A 101 -7.90 3.57 11.67
CA PHE A 101 -7.01 2.42 11.63
C PHE A 101 -5.80 2.61 12.54
N GLY A 102 -5.76 3.65 13.38
CA GLY A 102 -4.59 3.96 14.19
C GLY A 102 -3.34 4.10 13.34
N PHE A 103 -3.41 4.86 12.25
CA PHE A 103 -2.32 5.12 11.33
C PHE A 103 -1.18 5.84 12.06
N GLU A 104 0.01 5.23 12.07
CA GLU A 104 1.19 5.74 12.77
C GLU A 104 2.39 5.75 11.83
N CYS A 105 3.16 6.85 11.81
CA CYS A 105 4.48 6.86 11.17
C CYS A 105 5.47 6.05 12.01
N GLU A 106 6.12 5.07 11.40
CA GLU A 106 7.11 4.20 12.01
C GLU A 106 8.54 4.59 11.62
N SER A 107 8.72 5.07 10.38
CA SER A 107 9.98 5.57 9.85
C SER A 107 9.71 6.61 8.77
N ASP A 108 10.42 7.74 8.89
CA ASP A 108 10.36 8.86 7.95
C ASP A 108 11.21 8.60 6.68
N GLY A 109 11.75 7.39 6.48
CA GLY A 109 12.40 7.07 5.22
C GLY A 109 13.51 6.03 5.25
N VAL A 110 13.39 4.98 4.43
CA VAL A 110 14.51 4.10 4.03
C VAL A 110 14.77 4.20 2.52
N TYR A 111 16.01 4.04 2.06
CA TYR A 111 16.32 4.15 0.62
C TYR A 111 15.91 2.91 -0.17
N TRP A 112 15.67 3.06 -1.48
CA TRP A 112 15.32 1.93 -2.36
C TRP A 112 16.41 0.83 -2.45
N ASN A 113 17.63 1.14 -1.99
CA ASN A 113 18.80 0.29 -2.19
C ASN A 113 18.69 -0.96 -1.32
N ILE A 114 18.22 -0.83 -0.08
CA ILE A 114 18.05 -1.98 0.83
C ILE A 114 17.12 -3.04 0.24
N VAL A 115 15.97 -2.63 -0.30
CA VAL A 115 15.00 -3.55 -0.91
C VAL A 115 15.58 -4.16 -2.19
N SER A 116 16.23 -3.34 -3.02
CA SER A 116 16.87 -3.79 -4.26
C SER A 116 17.95 -4.84 -4.04
N GLU A 117 18.69 -4.73 -2.94
CA GLU A 117 19.74 -5.67 -2.55
C GLU A 117 19.17 -6.93 -1.91
N ALA A 118 18.15 -6.80 -1.05
CA ALA A 118 17.43 -7.94 -0.50
C ALA A 118 16.79 -8.79 -1.61
N ILE A 119 16.12 -8.17 -2.59
CA ILE A 119 15.57 -8.87 -3.77
C ILE A 119 16.66 -9.62 -4.53
N ALA A 120 17.83 -8.98 -4.71
CA ALA A 120 18.97 -9.60 -5.39
C ALA A 120 19.56 -10.78 -4.61
N HIS A 121 19.69 -10.67 -3.28
CA HIS A 121 20.10 -11.78 -2.41
C HIS A 121 19.17 -12.99 -2.57
N HIS A 122 17.87 -12.73 -2.71
CA HIS A 122 16.85 -13.77 -2.87
C HIS A 122 16.75 -14.36 -4.28
N ASP A 123 17.63 -13.97 -5.21
CA ASP A 123 17.62 -14.36 -6.62
C ASP A 123 16.29 -14.06 -7.32
N GLN A 124 15.61 -12.98 -6.93
CA GLN A 124 14.31 -12.62 -7.51
C GLN A 124 14.44 -11.57 -8.65
N PRO A 125 13.59 -11.66 -9.69
CA PRO A 125 13.52 -10.64 -10.72
C PRO A 125 13.01 -9.30 -10.16
N LYS A 126 13.79 -8.23 -10.32
CA LYS A 126 13.45 -6.89 -9.80
C LYS A 126 12.18 -6.25 -10.37
N ASN A 127 11.66 -6.77 -11.47
CA ASN A 127 10.51 -6.20 -12.20
C ASN A 127 9.32 -7.16 -12.30
N GLN A 128 9.20 -8.07 -11.33
CA GLN A 128 8.12 -9.04 -11.31
C GLN A 128 7.72 -9.33 -9.85
N LEU A 129 6.41 -9.32 -9.59
CA LEU A 129 5.86 -9.83 -8.35
C LEU A 129 6.00 -11.36 -8.36
N THR A 130 6.48 -11.91 -7.25
CA THR A 130 6.70 -13.35 -7.07
C THR A 130 5.96 -13.84 -5.82
N GLU A 131 6.11 -15.11 -5.44
CA GLU A 131 5.56 -15.57 -4.16
C GLU A 131 6.33 -15.04 -2.94
N LYS A 132 7.48 -14.38 -3.13
CA LYS A 132 8.25 -13.80 -2.02
C LYS A 132 7.78 -12.38 -1.69
N GLU A 133 7.41 -12.17 -0.42
CA GLU A 133 6.95 -10.87 0.09
C GLU A 133 7.90 -9.69 -0.15
N ILE A 134 9.21 -9.92 -0.17
CA ILE A 134 10.18 -8.87 -0.48
C ILE A 134 9.94 -8.23 -1.86
N THR A 135 9.39 -8.98 -2.82
CA THR A 135 9.08 -8.46 -4.17
C THR A 135 7.82 -7.60 -4.20
N HIS A 136 7.03 -7.60 -3.12
CA HIS A 136 5.81 -6.81 -2.98
C HIS A 136 6.06 -5.45 -2.31
N PHE A 137 7.22 -5.27 -1.68
CA PHE A 137 7.57 -4.07 -0.93
C PHE A 137 7.60 -2.82 -1.83
N GLY A 138 6.69 -1.87 -1.58
CA GLY A 138 6.49 -0.68 -2.40
C GLY A 138 6.00 -0.97 -3.83
N ALA A 139 5.48 -2.17 -4.10
CA ALA A 139 5.19 -2.62 -5.46
C ALA A 139 3.80 -3.25 -5.64
N ARG A 140 3.13 -3.66 -4.55
CA ARG A 140 1.81 -4.28 -4.59
C ARG A 140 0.86 -3.60 -3.60
N PRO A 141 -0.12 -2.80 -4.06
CA PRO A 141 -1.09 -2.21 -3.17
C PRO A 141 -2.04 -3.28 -2.62
N PHE A 142 -2.79 -2.91 -1.60
CA PHE A 142 -3.70 -3.83 -0.91
C PHE A 142 -4.80 -4.35 -1.84
N ARG A 143 -5.08 -5.65 -1.81
CA ARG A 143 -6.08 -6.30 -2.70
C ARG A 143 -5.83 -6.00 -4.18
N TYR A 144 -4.58 -6.07 -4.61
CA TYR A 144 -4.22 -6.09 -6.04
C TYR A 144 -3.94 -7.52 -6.49
N TRP A 145 -4.79 -8.05 -7.40
CA TRP A 145 -4.64 -9.40 -7.93
C TRP A 145 -4.08 -9.37 -9.35
N HIS A 146 -2.83 -8.94 -9.48
CA HIS A 146 -2.11 -9.08 -10.74
C HIS A 146 -1.18 -10.29 -10.73
N THR A 147 -1.44 -11.22 -11.64
CA THR A 147 -0.58 -12.38 -11.89
C THR A 147 0.32 -12.05 -13.07
N GLY A 148 1.46 -11.40 -12.82
CA GLY A 148 2.29 -10.95 -13.94
C GLY A 148 3.53 -10.14 -13.62
N ARG A 149 4.20 -9.73 -14.69
CA ARG A 149 5.33 -8.81 -14.66
C ARG A 149 4.81 -7.41 -14.34
N LEU A 150 5.42 -6.72 -13.39
CA LEU A 150 5.09 -5.32 -13.14
C LEU A 150 5.47 -4.53 -14.39
N ASN A 151 4.50 -3.82 -14.95
CA ASN A 151 4.78 -2.81 -15.93
C ASN A 151 4.81 -1.46 -15.22
N TRP A 152 6.00 -1.07 -14.75
CA TRP A 152 6.23 0.23 -14.12
C TRP A 152 5.91 1.41 -15.06
N ASP A 153 5.80 1.18 -16.37
CA ASP A 153 5.38 2.18 -17.35
C ASP A 153 3.85 2.26 -17.49
N ALA A 154 3.09 1.30 -16.92
CA ALA A 154 1.62 1.27 -17.01
C ALA A 154 0.93 1.78 -15.74
N TRP A 155 1.52 1.53 -14.57
CA TRP A 155 1.03 2.06 -13.29
C TRP A 155 2.05 1.76 -12.19
N GLN A 156 2.33 2.75 -11.35
CA GLN A 156 3.12 2.59 -10.13
C GLN A 156 2.23 2.91 -8.94
N PRO A 157 1.98 1.96 -8.02
CA PRO A 157 1.14 2.23 -6.87
C PRO A 157 1.84 3.25 -5.96
N MET A 158 1.05 4.13 -5.34
CA MET A 158 1.54 5.08 -4.34
C MET A 158 2.00 4.37 -3.06
N HIS A 159 1.49 3.16 -2.83
CA HIS A 159 1.77 2.41 -1.62
C HIS A 159 1.71 0.89 -1.79
N SER A 160 2.30 0.16 -0.84
CA SER A 160 2.04 -1.27 -0.63
C SER A 160 1.57 -1.54 0.80
N MET A 161 0.85 -2.63 0.99
CA MET A 161 0.42 -3.07 2.32
C MET A 161 0.74 -4.54 2.54
N HIS A 162 1.24 -4.85 3.74
CA HIS A 162 1.57 -6.20 4.15
C HIS A 162 0.79 -6.53 5.43
N SER A 163 -0.03 -7.57 5.36
CA SER A 163 -0.74 -8.13 6.51
C SER A 163 0.24 -8.57 7.60
N PRO A 164 -0.21 -8.77 8.86
CA PRO A 164 0.69 -9.20 9.93
C PRO A 164 1.48 -10.49 9.62
N ALA A 165 0.87 -11.43 8.88
CA ALA A 165 1.56 -12.65 8.45
C ALA A 165 2.64 -12.36 7.40
N GLU A 166 2.37 -11.46 6.45
CA GLU A 166 3.34 -11.02 5.45
C GLU A 166 4.47 -10.20 6.08
N VAL A 167 4.20 -9.40 7.12
CA VAL A 167 5.23 -8.69 7.91
C VAL A 167 6.22 -9.68 8.53
N VAL A 168 5.73 -10.79 9.11
CA VAL A 168 6.60 -11.85 9.66
C VAL A 168 7.48 -12.44 8.55
N ALA A 169 6.87 -12.83 7.44
CA ALA A 169 7.61 -13.42 6.31
C ALA A 169 8.61 -12.45 5.67
N LEU A 170 8.28 -11.15 5.66
CA LEU A 170 9.14 -10.08 5.16
C LEU A 170 10.34 -9.87 6.09
N ALA A 171 10.13 -9.83 7.40
CA ALA A 171 11.21 -9.75 8.39
C ALA A 171 12.19 -10.92 8.25
N GLU A 172 11.68 -12.15 8.14
CA GLU A 172 12.50 -13.36 7.91
C GLU A 172 13.31 -13.27 6.60
N GLN A 173 12.76 -12.65 5.55
CA GLN A 173 13.46 -12.44 4.29
C GLN A 173 14.57 -11.39 4.40
N PHE A 174 14.38 -10.31 5.16
CA PHE A 174 15.44 -9.34 5.43
C PHE A 174 16.52 -9.90 6.34
N GLU A 175 16.15 -10.62 7.41
CA GLU A 175 17.10 -11.33 8.29
C GLU A 175 17.96 -12.32 7.50
N ALA A 176 17.38 -13.08 6.58
CA ALA A 176 18.13 -14.00 5.72
C ALA A 176 19.16 -13.26 4.83
N ALA A 177 18.86 -12.03 4.44
CA ALA A 177 19.72 -11.18 3.62
C ALA A 177 20.73 -10.36 4.45
N GLU A 178 20.70 -10.40 5.79
CA GLU A 178 21.47 -9.52 6.67
C GLU A 178 22.94 -9.41 6.28
N ALA A 179 23.64 -10.55 6.15
CA ALA A 179 25.06 -10.55 5.82
C ALA A 179 25.35 -9.88 4.46
N THR A 180 24.45 -10.01 3.50
CA THR A 180 24.58 -9.36 2.19
C THR A 180 24.34 -7.86 2.28
N LEU A 181 23.34 -7.44 3.05
CA LEU A 181 22.99 -6.03 3.24
C LEU A 181 24.08 -5.29 4.02
N ARG A 182 24.62 -5.90 5.08
CA ARG A 182 25.72 -5.32 5.87
C ARG A 182 27.05 -5.24 5.11
N ASP A 183 27.28 -6.15 4.17
CA ASP A 183 28.44 -6.12 3.27
C ASP A 183 28.20 -5.25 2.02
N SER A 184 27.08 -4.51 1.97
CA SER A 184 26.76 -3.64 0.85
C SER A 184 27.84 -2.59 0.59
N ARG A 185 27.98 -2.22 -0.68
CA ARG A 185 28.83 -1.08 -1.09
C ARG A 185 28.13 0.26 -0.89
N HIS A 186 26.84 0.24 -0.60
CA HIS A 186 26.01 1.40 -0.33
C HIS A 186 26.04 1.68 1.18
N PRO A 187 26.75 2.73 1.63
CA PRO A 187 26.94 2.98 3.06
C PRO A 187 25.63 3.18 3.83
N GLU A 188 24.58 3.65 3.16
CA GLU A 188 23.24 3.83 3.73
C GLU A 188 22.50 2.51 4.01
N VAL A 189 22.86 1.40 3.36
CA VAL A 189 22.08 0.14 3.45
C VAL A 189 22.17 -0.50 4.83
N ASP A 190 23.30 -0.35 5.53
CA ASP A 190 23.45 -0.87 6.90
C ASP A 190 22.58 -0.08 7.89
N GLU A 191 22.57 1.26 7.79
CA GLU A 191 21.71 2.13 8.61
C GLU A 191 20.22 1.89 8.32
N ASP A 192 19.84 1.85 7.04
CA ASP A 192 18.48 1.55 6.61
C ASP A 192 18.02 0.15 7.06
N TYR A 193 18.95 -0.82 7.14
CA TYR A 193 18.63 -2.17 7.60
C TYR A 193 18.30 -2.20 9.08
N GLU A 194 19.06 -1.49 9.89
CA GLU A 194 18.78 -1.39 11.33
C GLU A 194 17.44 -0.68 11.58
N GLU A 195 17.16 0.40 10.84
CA GLU A 195 15.89 1.11 10.92
C GLU A 195 14.70 0.25 10.47
N LEU A 196 14.81 -0.38 9.30
CA LEU A 196 13.75 -1.24 8.76
C LEU A 196 13.48 -2.44 9.67
N MET A 197 14.52 -3.10 10.17
CA MET A 197 14.34 -4.25 11.07
C MET A 197 13.71 -3.83 12.40
N SER A 198 14.06 -2.67 12.94
CA SER A 198 13.42 -2.11 14.14
C SER A 198 11.91 -1.92 13.94
N VAL A 199 11.50 -1.38 12.78
CA VAL A 199 10.08 -1.23 12.41
C VAL A 199 9.42 -2.61 12.27
N LEU A 200 10.00 -3.52 11.49
CA LEU A 200 9.43 -4.84 11.25
C LEU A 200 9.26 -5.64 12.55
N ASP A 201 10.22 -5.57 13.48
CA ASP A 201 10.13 -6.21 14.79
C ASP A 201 9.01 -5.63 15.66
N LYS A 202 8.85 -4.30 15.66
CA LYS A 202 7.73 -3.63 16.35
C LYS A 202 6.39 -4.10 15.80
N LEU A 203 6.24 -4.11 14.47
CA LEU A 203 4.97 -4.49 13.82
C LEU A 203 4.65 -5.97 14.00
N LYS A 204 5.65 -6.84 13.87
CA LYS A 204 5.57 -8.27 14.15
C LYS A 204 5.11 -8.55 15.58
N THR A 205 5.70 -7.84 16.56
CA THR A 205 5.34 -7.99 17.98
C THR A 205 3.90 -7.56 18.26
N ASN A 206 3.46 -6.47 17.62
CA ASN A 206 2.15 -5.89 17.86
C ASN A 206 1.05 -6.45 16.95
N GLY A 207 1.38 -7.30 15.97
CA GLY A 207 0.44 -7.85 15.02
C GLY A 207 -0.20 -6.79 14.11
N ARG A 208 0.59 -5.78 13.71
CA ARG A 208 0.14 -4.64 12.90
C ARG A 208 0.43 -4.85 11.42
N VAL A 209 -0.32 -4.14 10.57
CA VAL A 209 -0.06 -4.06 9.13
C VAL A 209 1.12 -3.13 8.90
N LEU A 210 2.01 -3.49 7.98
CA LEU A 210 2.96 -2.55 7.41
C LEU A 210 2.33 -1.86 6.21
N TYR A 211 2.32 -0.53 6.22
CA TYR A 211 1.95 0.31 5.10
C TYR A 211 3.20 1.02 4.59
N VAL A 212 3.56 0.81 3.33
CA VAL A 212 4.75 1.40 2.71
C VAL A 212 4.29 2.45 1.72
N SER A 213 4.55 3.72 1.98
CA SER A 213 4.37 4.78 1.00
C SER A 213 5.63 4.94 0.15
N VAL A 214 5.47 5.10 -1.16
CA VAL A 214 6.59 5.24 -2.10
C VAL A 214 6.74 6.71 -2.46
N ASP A 215 7.96 7.25 -2.33
CA ASP A 215 8.26 8.61 -2.80
C ASP A 215 8.45 8.56 -4.33
N THR A 216 7.41 8.96 -5.07
CA THR A 216 7.37 8.96 -6.55
C THR A 216 7.61 10.34 -7.15
#